data_AF-A0A8H4ELY6-F1
#
_entry.id   AF-A0A8H4ELY6-F1
#
_cell.length_a   1.000
_cell.length_b   1.000
_cell.length_c   1.000
_cell.angle_alpha   90.00
_cell.angle_beta   90.00
_cell.angle_gamma   90.00
#
_symmetry.space_group_name_H-M   'P 1'
#
loop_
_entity.id
_entity.type
_entity.pdbx_description
1 polymer ?
#
loop_
_entity_poly.entity_id
_entity_poly.type
_entity_poly.pdbx_seq_one_letter_code
_entity_poly.pdbx_strand_id
1 'polypeptide(L)'
;MRDVVENERVATGTGESRTDTLVDDLLRIADLNVWPLKILNHSLCRIIIEEKPYASADLEFVVANRKLNMVAVEDKHIKNIYSPSGFGETQIAANIIACGDENIRATDDEEPTDETIFAMRVLSTYVTFYKAEISASYWAELRRGLPKTEVIVKRWPGANAKRKGLDLVEPNGRKAVLDALANIREFLLRHEQPDTYIMSV
;
A
#
# COMPACT_ATOMS: atom_id res chain seq x y z
N MET A 1 14.18 -23.62 21.69
CA MET A 1 13.51 -22.49 22.37
C MET A 1 12.94 -21.61 21.27
N ARG A 2 11.61 -21.54 21.13
CA ARG A 2 10.96 -20.63 20.16
C ARG A 2 10.71 -19.34 20.92
N ASP A 3 11.50 -18.31 20.67
CA ASP A 3 11.14 -16.95 21.08
C ASP A 3 9.96 -16.52 20.22
N VAL A 4 8.76 -16.83 20.69
CA VAL A 4 7.55 -16.18 20.22
C VAL A 4 7.61 -14.78 20.80
N VAL A 5 7.55 -13.76 19.94
CA VAL A 5 7.37 -12.36 20.37
C VAL A 5 6.01 -12.29 21.07
N GLU A 6 5.99 -12.56 22.36
CA GLU A 6 4.87 -12.18 23.21
C GLU A 6 4.70 -10.67 23.08
N ASN A 7 3.45 -10.20 23.03
CA ASN A 7 3.13 -8.78 23.03
C ASN A 7 3.81 -8.10 24.22
N GLU A 8 4.99 -7.54 23.98
CA GLU A 8 5.81 -6.91 25.02
C GLU A 8 5.03 -5.73 25.60
N ARG A 9 4.97 -5.68 26.92
CA ARG A 9 4.37 -4.55 27.64
C ARG A 9 5.17 -3.30 27.28
N VAL A 10 4.51 -2.36 26.61
CA VAL A 10 4.87 -0.95 26.36
C VAL A 10 6.24 -0.56 26.95
N ALA A 11 7.29 -0.71 26.15
CA ALA A 11 8.53 0.01 26.34
C ALA A 11 8.51 1.19 25.35
N THR A 12 8.36 2.40 25.88
CA THR A 12 8.46 3.65 25.10
C THR A 12 9.81 3.71 24.40
N GLY A 13 9.80 3.69 23.06
CA GLY A 13 10.97 3.93 22.20
C GLY A 13 11.52 2.73 21.43
N THR A 14 11.14 1.48 21.73
CA THR A 14 11.70 0.27 21.06
C THR A 14 10.69 -0.52 20.23
N GLY A 15 9.39 -0.19 20.29
CA GLY A 15 8.34 -0.87 19.53
C GLY A 15 8.26 -0.47 18.05
N GLU A 16 8.66 0.76 17.73
CA GLU A 16 8.62 1.36 16.38
C GLU A 16 9.57 0.62 15.43
N SER A 17 10.84 0.48 15.81
CA SER A 17 11.84 -0.20 14.96
C SER A 17 11.52 -1.67 14.68
N ARG A 18 10.78 -2.36 15.55
CA ARG A 18 10.53 -3.81 15.38
C ARG A 18 9.45 -4.12 14.37
N THR A 19 8.38 -3.33 14.32
CA THR A 19 7.31 -3.57 13.33
C THR A 19 7.72 -3.04 11.95
N ASP A 20 8.47 -1.94 11.89
CA ASP A 20 9.15 -1.51 10.67
C ASP A 20 10.06 -2.60 10.10
N THR A 21 10.87 -3.22 10.97
CA THR A 21 11.71 -4.37 10.58
C THR A 21 10.86 -5.53 10.07
N LEU A 22 9.73 -5.82 10.71
CA LEU A 22 8.82 -6.88 10.25
C LEU A 22 8.24 -6.57 8.86
N VAL A 23 7.81 -5.34 8.60
CA VAL A 23 7.26 -4.94 7.30
C VAL A 23 8.35 -5.01 6.23
N ASP A 24 9.53 -4.44 6.46
CA ASP A 24 10.67 -4.49 5.54
C ASP A 24 11.09 -5.94 5.23
N ASP A 25 11.20 -6.78 6.27
CA ASP A 25 11.53 -8.20 6.12
C ASP A 25 10.47 -8.95 5.29
N LEU A 26 9.17 -8.71 5.53
CA LEU A 26 8.10 -9.33 4.74
C LEU A 26 8.17 -8.94 3.27
N LEU A 27 8.40 -7.67 2.97
CA LEU A 27 8.52 -7.17 1.60
C LEU A 27 9.75 -7.78 0.91
N ARG A 28 10.88 -7.90 1.62
CA ARG A 28 12.11 -8.52 1.10
C ARG A 28 11.97 -10.02 0.88
N ILE A 29 11.36 -10.74 1.83
CA ILE A 29 11.09 -12.19 1.69
C ILE A 29 10.19 -12.45 0.49
N ALA A 30 9.27 -11.53 0.19
CA ALA A 30 8.43 -11.59 -1.00
C ALA A 30 9.11 -11.07 -2.27
N ASP A 31 10.42 -10.81 -2.28
CA ASP A 31 11.21 -10.27 -3.39
C ASP A 31 10.64 -8.97 -4.01
N LEU A 32 9.96 -8.13 -3.21
CA LEU A 32 9.44 -6.83 -3.67
C LEU A 32 10.53 -5.73 -3.73
N ASN A 33 11.78 -6.10 -3.50
CA ASN A 33 12.97 -5.26 -3.59
C ASN A 33 13.97 -5.72 -4.66
N VAL A 34 13.57 -6.62 -5.54
CA VAL A 34 14.39 -7.14 -6.64
C VAL A 34 14.00 -6.43 -7.93
N TRP A 35 15.01 -5.98 -8.70
CA TRP A 35 14.80 -5.32 -9.99
C TRP A 35 13.80 -6.11 -10.85
N PRO A 36 12.78 -5.45 -11.41
CA PRO A 36 12.54 -4.00 -11.53
C PRO A 36 11.95 -3.29 -10.30
N LEU A 37 11.56 -4.05 -9.28
CA LEU A 37 10.91 -3.52 -8.09
C LEU A 37 11.94 -2.94 -7.12
N LYS A 38 11.54 -1.92 -6.38
CA LYS A 38 12.31 -1.38 -5.26
C LYS A 38 11.39 -0.94 -4.13
N ILE A 39 11.89 -1.04 -2.91
CA ILE A 39 11.27 -0.47 -1.72
C ILE A 39 11.82 0.96 -1.55
N LEU A 40 10.92 1.93 -1.43
CA LEU A 40 11.20 3.31 -1.10
C LEU A 40 10.66 3.60 0.30
N ASN A 41 11.47 4.23 1.14
CA ASN A 41 11.08 4.59 2.50
C ASN A 41 10.81 6.10 2.59
N HIS A 42 9.87 6.49 3.44
CA HIS A 42 9.47 7.90 3.65
C HIS A 42 9.15 8.62 2.34
N SER A 43 8.35 7.97 1.50
CA SER A 43 7.92 8.54 0.21
C SER A 43 6.81 9.54 0.45
N LEU A 44 7.11 10.82 0.29
CA LEU A 44 6.12 11.88 0.37
C LEU A 44 5.20 11.85 -0.86
N CYS A 45 3.94 11.49 -0.64
CA CYS A 45 2.89 11.52 -1.65
C CYS A 45 1.90 12.64 -1.33
N ARG A 46 1.40 13.34 -2.35
CA ARG A 46 0.50 14.48 -2.18
C ARG A 46 -0.81 14.25 -2.92
N ILE A 47 -1.88 14.80 -2.35
CA ILE A 47 -3.15 15.00 -3.03
C ILE A 47 -3.23 16.47 -3.41
N ILE A 48 -3.28 16.74 -4.70
CA ILE A 48 -3.44 18.08 -5.26
C ILE A 48 -4.83 18.19 -5.89
N ILE A 49 -5.56 19.24 -5.54
CA ILE A 49 -6.90 19.53 -6.07
C ILE A 49 -6.88 20.94 -6.64
N GLU A 50 -7.30 21.12 -7.89
CA GLU A 50 -7.23 22.42 -8.60
C GLU A 50 -5.82 23.06 -8.52
N GLU A 51 -4.79 22.24 -8.73
CA GLU A 51 -3.37 22.64 -8.65
C GLU A 51 -2.92 23.15 -7.25
N LYS A 52 -3.76 23.00 -6.22
CA LYS A 52 -3.44 23.38 -4.85
C LYS A 52 -3.17 22.15 -3.99
N PRO A 53 -2.07 22.15 -3.21
CA PRO A 53 -1.84 21.09 -2.23
C PRO A 53 -3.01 21.02 -1.25
N TYR A 54 -3.65 19.85 -1.16
CA TYR A 54 -4.77 19.61 -0.24
C TYR A 54 -4.34 18.78 0.97
N ALA A 55 -3.60 17.70 0.72
CA ALA A 55 -3.07 16.83 1.77
C ALA A 55 -1.75 16.20 1.33
N SER A 56 -0.97 15.73 2.30
CA SER A 56 0.26 14.96 2.07
C SER A 56 0.30 13.76 3.00
N ALA A 57 0.84 12.66 2.49
CA ALA A 57 1.10 11.44 3.22
C ALA A 57 2.60 11.14 3.15
N ASP A 58 3.24 11.04 4.31
CA ASP A 58 4.59 10.48 4.41
C ASP A 58 4.47 8.97 4.58
N LEU A 59 4.81 8.23 3.52
CA LEU A 59 4.59 6.79 3.46
C LEU A 59 5.85 6.05 3.87
N GLU A 60 5.75 5.29 4.95
CA GLU A 60 6.86 4.57 5.56
C GLU A 60 7.51 3.57 4.59
N PHE A 61 6.69 2.83 3.84
CA PHE A 61 7.15 1.88 2.82
C PHE A 61 6.29 1.97 1.55
N VAL A 62 6.95 2.10 0.40
CA VAL A 62 6.31 2.05 -0.92
C VAL A 62 7.08 1.10 -1.82
N VAL A 63 6.39 0.14 -2.43
CA VAL A 63 6.96 -0.67 -3.52
C VAL A 63 6.68 0.03 -4.83
N ALA A 64 7.77 0.39 -5.51
CA ALA A 64 7.72 1.12 -6.75
C ALA A 64 8.23 0.26 -7.92
N ASN A 65 7.60 0.47 -9.06
CA ASN A 65 8.10 0.05 -10.36
C ASN A 65 7.71 1.08 -11.42
N ARG A 66 8.66 1.98 -11.76
CA ARG A 66 8.47 3.25 -12.49
C ARG A 66 7.44 4.21 -11.84
N LYS A 67 6.29 3.68 -11.43
CA LYS A 67 5.22 4.26 -10.62
C LYS A 67 5.22 3.68 -9.20
N LEU A 68 4.56 4.36 -8.26
CA LEU A 68 4.28 3.89 -6.90
C LEU A 68 3.09 2.93 -6.96
N ASN A 69 3.34 1.62 -6.82
CA ASN A 69 2.32 0.61 -7.10
C ASN A 69 1.72 -0.05 -5.86
N MET A 70 2.45 -0.02 -4.74
CA MET A 70 1.96 -0.57 -3.48
C MET A 70 2.45 0.25 -2.29
N VAL A 71 1.54 0.53 -1.37
CA VAL A 71 1.85 1.17 -0.09
C VAL A 71 1.80 0.14 1.02
N ALA A 72 2.85 0.04 1.83
CA ALA A 72 2.81 -0.70 3.08
C ALA A 72 2.75 0.29 4.24
N VAL A 73 1.66 0.21 5.02
CA VAL A 73 1.38 1.07 6.16
C VAL A 73 1.50 0.25 7.43
N GLU A 74 2.33 0.72 8.35
CA GLU A 74 2.37 0.18 9.70
C GLU A 74 1.35 0.88 10.60
N ASP A 75 0.73 0.14 11.50
CA ASP A 75 -0.07 0.74 12.56
C ASP A 75 0.31 0.13 13.91
N LYS A 76 1.07 0.92 14.67
CA LYS A 76 1.84 0.51 15.85
C LYS A 76 0.97 0.01 17.00
N HIS A 77 -0.25 0.54 17.11
CA HIS A 77 -1.08 0.32 18.30
C HIS A 77 -2.54 0.06 17.96
N ILE A 78 -2.93 -1.21 18.07
CA ILE A 78 -4.34 -1.66 18.04
C ILE A 78 -5.26 -0.91 19.00
N LYS A 79 -4.68 -0.28 20.04
CA LYS A 79 -5.38 0.56 21.02
C LYS A 79 -5.80 1.92 20.47
N ASN A 80 -5.03 2.49 19.53
CA ASN A 80 -5.26 3.81 18.93
C ASN A 80 -6.14 3.76 17.68
N ILE A 81 -6.63 2.56 17.34
CA ILE A 81 -7.57 2.35 16.25
C ILE A 81 -8.98 2.35 16.81
N TYR A 82 -9.86 3.14 16.23
CA TYR A 82 -11.24 3.31 16.69
C TYR A 82 -12.24 3.02 15.57
N SER A 83 -13.44 2.56 15.94
CA SER A 83 -14.53 2.31 14.98
C SER A 83 -14.87 3.54 14.11
N PRO A 84 -14.92 4.78 14.64
CA PRO A 84 -15.29 5.95 13.83
C PRO A 84 -14.34 6.26 12.66
N SER A 85 -13.07 5.85 12.72
CA SER A 85 -12.12 6.03 11.61
C SER A 85 -12.13 4.86 10.61
N GLY A 86 -13.17 4.02 10.65
CA GLY A 86 -13.20 2.76 9.89
C GLY A 86 -12.09 1.82 10.32
N PHE A 87 -11.68 1.88 11.59
CA PHE A 87 -10.50 1.22 12.11
C PHE A 87 -9.21 1.62 11.36
N GLY A 88 -9.07 2.86 10.90
CA GLY A 88 -7.89 3.37 10.18
C GLY A 88 -7.94 3.20 8.66
N GLU A 89 -8.99 2.58 8.11
CA GLU A 89 -9.13 2.37 6.66
C GLU A 89 -9.30 3.67 5.87
N THR A 90 -9.83 4.73 6.48
CA THR A 90 -9.87 6.06 5.86
C THR A 90 -8.47 6.57 5.52
N GLN A 91 -7.47 6.32 6.38
CA GLN A 91 -6.09 6.70 6.12
C GLN A 91 -5.48 5.85 5.00
N ILE A 92 -5.79 4.55 4.95
CA ILE A 92 -5.34 3.67 3.86
C ILE A 92 -5.89 4.16 2.52
N ALA A 93 -7.18 4.52 2.44
CA ALA A 93 -7.77 5.06 1.23
C ALA A 93 -7.11 6.38 0.80
N ALA A 94 -6.83 7.28 1.75
CA ALA A 94 -6.14 8.54 1.46
C ALA A 94 -4.71 8.30 0.93
N ASN A 95 -3.96 7.36 1.52
CA ASN A 95 -2.61 7.01 1.07
C ASN A 95 -2.61 6.43 -0.35
N ILE A 96 -3.58 5.56 -0.67
CA ILE A 96 -3.77 5.02 -2.01
C ILE A 96 -4.01 6.16 -3.02
N ILE A 97 -4.90 7.10 -2.71
CA ILE A 97 -5.19 8.24 -3.59
C ILE A 97 -3.95 9.14 -3.74
N ALA A 98 -3.23 9.42 -2.66
CA ALA A 98 -2.02 10.23 -2.69
C ALA A 98 -0.92 9.59 -3.57
N CYS A 99 -0.73 8.28 -3.50
CA CYS A 99 0.19 7.58 -4.39
C CYS A 99 -0.21 7.70 -5.85
N GLY A 100 -1.50 7.53 -6.16
CA GLY A 100 -1.99 7.63 -7.53
C GLY A 100 -1.84 9.04 -8.08
N ASP A 101 -2.17 10.07 -7.29
CA ASP A 101 -1.96 11.46 -7.70
C ASP A 101 -0.46 11.77 -7.94
N GLU A 102 0.43 11.25 -7.09
CA GLU A 102 1.88 11.37 -7.32
C GLU A 102 2.32 10.67 -8.61
N ASN A 103 1.79 9.48 -8.93
CA ASN A 103 2.07 8.79 -10.20
C ASN A 103 1.61 9.58 -11.42
N ILE A 104 0.37 10.09 -11.39
CA ILE A 104 -0.23 10.85 -12.48
C ILE A 104 0.51 12.17 -12.73
N ARG A 105 1.13 12.74 -11.69
CA ARG A 105 1.97 13.95 -11.83
C ARG A 105 3.42 13.65 -12.21
N ALA A 106 3.91 12.45 -11.95
CA ALA A 106 5.26 12.03 -12.28
C ALA A 106 5.40 11.57 -13.75
N THR A 107 4.29 11.37 -14.46
CA THR A 107 4.30 11.13 -15.92
C THR A 107 4.29 12.45 -16.69
N ASP A 108 4.93 12.45 -17.87
CA ASP A 108 4.89 13.55 -18.83
C ASP A 108 3.62 13.52 -19.71
N ASP A 109 2.72 12.55 -19.48
CA ASP A 109 1.49 12.39 -20.26
C ASP A 109 0.48 13.53 -19.97
N GLU A 110 -0.06 14.11 -21.04
CA GLU A 110 -1.09 15.16 -20.93
C GLU A 110 -2.38 14.62 -20.29
N GLU A 111 -2.78 13.40 -20.67
CA GLU A 111 -3.98 12.74 -20.19
C GLU A 111 -3.67 11.69 -19.11
N PRO A 112 -4.41 11.67 -18.00
CA PRO A 112 -4.24 10.66 -16.96
C PRO A 112 -4.60 9.26 -17.48
N THR A 113 -4.01 8.24 -16.87
CA THR A 113 -4.28 6.83 -17.18
C THR A 113 -4.95 6.13 -16.00
N ASP A 114 -5.56 4.98 -16.25
CA ASP A 114 -6.07 4.12 -15.20
C ASP A 114 -4.91 3.59 -14.35
N GLU A 115 -5.05 3.65 -13.03
CA GLU A 115 -4.04 3.22 -12.07
C GLU A 115 -4.58 2.08 -11.20
N THR A 116 -3.75 1.06 -10.96
CA THR A 116 -4.02 0.04 -9.95
C THR A 116 -3.03 0.19 -8.82
N ILE A 117 -3.53 0.42 -7.61
CA ILE A 117 -2.70 0.61 -6.42
C ILE A 117 -3.08 -0.42 -5.37
N PHE A 118 -2.08 -1.14 -4.89
CA PHE A 118 -2.22 -2.06 -3.77
C PHE A 118 -1.87 -1.35 -2.46
N ALA A 119 -2.42 -1.84 -1.36
CA ALA A 119 -1.88 -1.52 -0.06
C ALA A 119 -1.82 -2.75 0.83
N MET A 120 -0.86 -2.75 1.75
CA MET A 120 -0.78 -3.68 2.86
C MET A 120 -0.79 -2.87 4.14
N ARG A 121 -1.57 -3.31 5.11
CA ARG A 121 -1.54 -2.79 6.46
C ARG A 121 -1.08 -3.86 7.42
N VAL A 122 -0.08 -3.56 8.23
CA VAL A 122 0.38 -4.44 9.30
C VAL A 122 0.04 -3.81 10.64
N LEU A 123 -0.79 -4.51 11.41
CA LEU A 123 -1.25 -4.11 12.74
C LEU A 123 -0.81 -5.16 13.74
N SER A 124 0.28 -4.90 14.47
CA SER A 124 0.95 -5.95 15.26
C SER A 124 1.28 -7.15 14.35
N THR A 125 0.66 -8.32 14.56
CA THR A 125 0.86 -9.51 13.71
C THR A 125 -0.22 -9.69 12.64
N TYR A 126 -1.22 -8.81 12.59
CA TYR A 126 -2.35 -8.92 11.68
C TYR A 126 -2.09 -8.13 10.39
N VAL A 127 -2.14 -8.81 9.25
CA VAL A 127 -1.94 -8.22 7.93
C VAL A 127 -3.27 -8.13 7.18
N THR A 128 -3.55 -6.98 6.57
CA THR A 128 -4.70 -6.77 5.68
C THR A 128 -4.23 -6.18 4.37
N PHE A 129 -4.79 -6.63 3.27
CA PHE A 129 -4.49 -6.15 1.93
C PHE A 129 -5.64 -5.34 1.35
N TYR A 130 -5.30 -4.40 0.48
CA TYR A 130 -6.22 -3.54 -0.21
C TYR A 130 -5.82 -3.44 -1.69
N LYS A 131 -6.81 -3.21 -2.55
CA LYS A 131 -6.61 -2.93 -3.97
C LYS A 131 -7.62 -1.87 -4.41
N ALA A 132 -7.15 -0.84 -5.08
CA ALA A 132 -7.98 0.13 -5.79
C ALA A 132 -7.63 0.12 -7.28
N GLU A 133 -8.66 0.13 -8.11
CA GLU A 133 -8.58 0.40 -9.55
C GLU A 133 -9.19 1.78 -9.73
N ILE A 134 -8.39 2.77 -10.11
CA ILE A 134 -8.77 4.18 -10.16
C ILE A 134 -8.71 4.63 -11.61
N SER A 135 -9.82 5.14 -12.13
CA SER A 135 -9.92 5.49 -13.54
C SER A 135 -9.20 6.80 -13.87
N ALA A 136 -8.76 6.93 -15.13
CA ALA A 136 -8.31 8.18 -15.74
C ALA A 136 -9.30 9.33 -15.50
N SER A 137 -10.62 9.03 -15.57
CA SER A 137 -11.66 10.03 -15.33
C SER A 137 -11.64 10.59 -13.91
N TYR A 138 -11.36 9.76 -12.89
CA TYR A 138 -11.24 10.22 -11.52
C TYR A 138 -10.10 11.24 -11.38
N TRP A 139 -8.94 10.94 -11.97
CA TRP A 139 -7.78 11.83 -11.96
C TRP A 139 -8.03 13.14 -12.73
N ALA A 140 -8.70 13.06 -13.87
CA ALA A 140 -9.08 14.23 -14.66
C ALA A 140 -10.06 15.14 -13.90
N GLU A 141 -10.98 14.56 -13.13
CA GLU A 141 -11.87 15.31 -12.25
C GLU A 141 -11.11 15.94 -11.07
N LEU A 142 -10.21 15.19 -10.43
CA LEU A 142 -9.39 15.66 -9.31
C LEU A 142 -8.57 16.92 -9.66
N ARG A 143 -8.01 16.96 -10.88
CA ARG A 143 -7.31 18.14 -11.42
C ARG A 143 -8.22 19.39 -11.50
N ARG A 144 -9.53 19.19 -11.67
CA ARG A 144 -10.53 20.27 -11.87
C ARG A 144 -11.37 20.58 -10.62
N GLY A 145 -11.18 19.86 -9.52
CA GLY A 145 -11.99 19.99 -8.32
C GLY A 145 -12.20 18.68 -7.59
N LEU A 146 -13.20 18.63 -6.72
CA LEU A 146 -13.59 17.38 -6.05
C LEU A 146 -14.19 16.40 -7.07
N PRO A 147 -13.68 15.15 -7.13
CA PRO A 147 -14.18 14.15 -8.05
C PRO A 147 -15.62 13.74 -7.71
N LYS A 148 -16.40 13.45 -8.74
CA LYS A 148 -17.74 12.86 -8.66
C LYS A 148 -17.69 11.34 -8.86
N THR A 149 -16.69 10.87 -9.59
CA THR A 149 -16.40 9.45 -9.75
C THR A 149 -15.99 8.86 -8.40
N GLU A 150 -16.58 7.73 -8.03
CA GLU A 150 -16.25 7.03 -6.79
C GLU A 150 -15.04 6.10 -7.00
N VAL A 151 -14.18 6.00 -5.99
CA VAL A 151 -13.10 5.01 -5.93
C VAL A 151 -13.48 3.92 -4.93
N ILE A 152 -13.50 2.68 -5.40
CA ILE A 152 -13.79 1.51 -4.55
C ILE A 152 -12.48 0.85 -4.14
N VAL A 153 -12.17 0.92 -2.85
CA VAL A 153 -11.02 0.21 -2.26
C VAL A 153 -11.48 -1.17 -1.79
N LYS A 154 -11.07 -2.23 -2.50
CA LYS A 154 -11.35 -3.62 -2.15
C LYS A 154 -10.44 -4.04 -1.00
N ARG A 155 -10.99 -4.68 0.04
CA ARG A 155 -10.27 -5.15 1.23
C ARG A 155 -10.22 -6.68 1.28
N TRP A 156 -9.08 -7.25 1.70
CA TRP A 156 -8.96 -8.66 1.99
C TRP A 156 -8.06 -8.94 3.23
N PRO A 157 -8.46 -9.78 4.20
CA PRO A 157 -9.76 -10.45 4.34
C PRO A 157 -10.94 -9.46 4.41
N GLY A 158 -12.19 -9.89 4.24
CA GLY A 158 -13.32 -8.95 4.11
C GLY A 158 -13.77 -8.24 5.40
N ALA A 159 -13.54 -8.85 6.58
CA ALA A 159 -14.12 -8.37 7.82
C ALA A 159 -13.34 -7.20 8.45
N ASN A 160 -13.92 -6.00 8.50
CA ASN A 160 -13.29 -4.85 9.14
C ASN A 160 -13.45 -4.89 10.68
N ALA A 161 -12.36 -5.27 11.37
CA ALA A 161 -12.17 -5.04 12.80
C ALA A 161 -10.68 -5.21 13.19
N LYS A 162 -10.35 -4.79 14.41
CA LYS A 162 -8.98 -4.78 14.97
C LYS A 162 -8.16 -6.07 14.79
N ARG A 163 -8.78 -7.25 14.85
CA ARG A 163 -8.11 -8.57 14.79
C ARG A 163 -8.72 -9.48 13.73
N LYS A 164 -9.03 -8.90 12.56
CA LYS A 164 -9.65 -9.63 11.44
C LYS A 164 -8.78 -9.64 10.18
N GLY A 165 -7.52 -9.23 10.30
CA GLY A 165 -6.48 -9.50 9.31
C GLY A 165 -5.96 -10.94 9.43
N LEU A 166 -5.04 -11.30 8.54
CA LEU A 166 -4.29 -12.55 8.57
C LEU A 166 -3.23 -12.49 9.66
N ASP A 167 -3.20 -13.47 10.55
CA ASP A 167 -2.25 -13.49 11.66
C ASP A 167 -0.94 -14.18 11.28
N LEU A 168 0.19 -13.47 11.35
CA LEU A 168 1.52 -14.01 11.10
C LEU A 168 2.00 -15.00 12.15
N VAL A 169 1.34 -15.07 13.31
CA VAL A 169 1.65 -16.11 14.31
C VAL A 169 1.15 -17.48 13.82
N GLU A 170 0.04 -17.50 13.07
CA GLU A 170 -0.59 -18.71 12.57
C GLU A 170 0.08 -19.19 11.27
N PRO A 171 0.44 -20.49 11.14
CA PRO A 171 1.06 -21.02 9.92
C PRO A 171 0.27 -20.74 8.64
N ASN A 172 -1.06 -20.89 8.71
CA ASN A 172 -1.95 -20.60 7.58
C ASN A 172 -2.04 -19.11 7.28
N GLY A 173 -1.99 -18.25 8.31
CA GLY A 173 -1.97 -16.81 8.14
C GLY A 173 -0.67 -16.34 7.48
N ARG A 174 0.49 -16.84 7.92
CA ARG A 174 1.78 -16.59 7.24
C ARG A 174 1.76 -17.00 5.78
N LYS A 175 1.30 -18.22 5.49
CA LYS A 175 1.21 -18.70 4.11
C LYS A 175 0.33 -17.78 3.27
N ALA A 176 -0.85 -17.41 3.77
CA ALA A 176 -1.78 -16.54 3.06
C ALA A 176 -1.18 -15.13 2.79
N VAL A 177 -0.40 -14.58 3.72
CA VAL A 177 0.30 -13.30 3.54
C VAL A 177 1.36 -13.41 2.43
N LEU A 178 2.20 -14.45 2.48
CA LEU A 178 3.24 -14.67 1.48
C LEU A 178 2.64 -14.94 0.08
N ASP A 179 1.58 -15.75 0.01
CA ASP A 179 0.86 -16.01 -1.24
C ASP A 179 0.27 -14.71 -1.82
N ALA A 180 -0.30 -13.84 -0.98
CA ALA A 180 -0.83 -12.55 -1.42
C ALA A 180 0.26 -11.61 -1.93
N LEU A 181 1.37 -11.49 -1.21
CA LEU A 181 2.52 -10.68 -1.65
C LEU A 181 3.13 -11.21 -2.95
N ALA A 182 3.25 -12.53 -3.10
CA ALA A 182 3.73 -13.15 -4.34
C ALA A 182 2.79 -12.85 -5.52
N ASN A 183 1.46 -12.92 -5.32
CA ASN A 183 0.48 -12.57 -6.35
C ASN A 183 0.53 -11.09 -6.73
N ILE A 184 0.72 -10.19 -5.75
CA ILE A 184 0.93 -8.76 -6.02
C ILE A 184 2.21 -8.56 -6.82
N ARG A 185 3.33 -9.16 -6.41
CA ARG A 185 4.59 -9.12 -7.16
C ARG A 185 4.40 -9.54 -8.61
N GLU A 186 3.79 -10.70 -8.85
CA GLU A 186 3.50 -11.19 -10.20
C GLU A 186 2.67 -10.22 -11.02
N PHE A 187 1.66 -9.59 -10.40
CA PHE A 187 0.89 -8.54 -11.07
C PHE A 187 1.77 -7.35 -11.46
N LEU A 188 2.60 -6.85 -10.53
CA LEU A 188 3.49 -5.70 -10.76
C LEU A 188 4.56 -5.98 -11.84
N LEU A 189 5.04 -7.22 -11.93
CA LEU A 189 6.02 -7.63 -12.94
C LEU A 189 5.41 -7.81 -14.33
N ARG A 190 4.13 -8.22 -14.44
CA ARG A 190 3.48 -8.40 -15.75
C ARG A 190 3.09 -7.08 -16.40
N HIS A 191 2.72 -6.09 -15.59
CA HIS A 191 2.38 -4.75 -16.08
C HIS A 191 3.64 -3.91 -16.41
N GLU A 192 4.83 -4.53 -16.38
CA GLU A 192 6.06 -3.96 -16.93
C GLU A 192 6.17 -4.03 -18.43
N GLN A 193 5.51 -4.96 -19.10
CA GLN A 193 5.75 -5.16 -20.53
C GLN A 193 5.00 -4.07 -21.30
N PRO A 194 5.66 -3.00 -21.78
CA PRO A 194 5.10 -2.27 -22.90
C PRO A 194 4.94 -3.27 -24.05
N ASP A 195 3.93 -3.05 -24.89
CA ASP A 195 3.78 -3.71 -26.18
C ASP A 195 5.17 -3.96 -26.77
N THR A 196 5.51 -5.24 -26.86
CA THR A 196 6.84 -5.70 -27.17
C THR A 196 7.30 -5.00 -28.44
N TYR A 197 8.51 -4.43 -28.39
CA TYR A 197 9.30 -4.12 -29.57
C TYR A 197 9.10 -5.23 -30.62
N ILE A 198 8.28 -4.96 -31.64
CA ILE A 198 8.39 -5.67 -32.91
C ILE A 198 9.68 -5.14 -33.53
N MET A 199 10.81 -5.67 -33.07
CA MET A 199 12.00 -5.71 -33.90
C MET A 199 11.67 -6.67 -35.04
N SER A 200 11.16 -6.10 -36.13
CA SER A 200 11.13 -6.77 -37.42
C SER A 200 12.58 -7.08 -37.80
N VAL A 201 12.88 -8.37 -37.90
CA VAL A 201 14.09 -8.89 -38.55
C VAL A 201 13.79 -9.05 -40.03
#